data_AF-A0A2S4L469-F1
#
_entry.id   AF-A0A2S4L469-F1
#
_cell.length_a   1.000
_cell.length_b   1.000
_cell.length_c   1.000
_cell.angle_alpha   90.00
_cell.angle_beta   90.00
_cell.angle_gamma   90.00
#
_symmetry.space_group_name_H-M   'P 1'
#
loop_
_entity.id
_entity.type
_entity.pdbx_description
1 polymer ?
#
loop_
_entity_poly.entity_id
_entity_poly.type
_entity_poly.pdbx_seq_one_letter_code
_entity_poly.pdbx_strand_id
1 'polypeptide(L)'
;MAVDYGVYLVTDSTPAILGARSLAHVVEASLRGGASVVQYRDKSGAHEAVVRTARELHAVTRRFGVPLLINDRVDVALEVGCEGVHIGQDDVAFEQARKMLGPGKIIGVTASSADEAIKACEAGADYLGLGTVFATPTSA
;
A
#
# COMPACT_ATOMS: atom_id res chain seq x y z
N MET A 1 10.54 3.17 14.74
CA MET A 1 10.08 1.80 15.09
C MET A 1 10.15 0.98 13.82
N ALA A 2 10.69 -0.23 13.85
CA ALA A 2 10.76 -1.08 12.66
C ALA A 2 9.35 -1.52 12.25
N VAL A 3 9.07 -1.55 10.95
CA VAL A 3 7.79 -2.04 10.39
C VAL A 3 7.84 -3.57 10.35
N ASP A 4 6.79 -4.22 10.85
CA ASP A 4 6.64 -5.67 10.78
C ASP A 4 5.92 -6.07 9.48
N TYR A 5 6.64 -6.64 8.52
CA TYR A 5 6.10 -7.11 7.24
C TYR A 5 5.62 -8.58 7.27
N GLY A 6 5.45 -9.19 8.46
CA GLY A 6 5.09 -10.61 8.60
C GLY A 6 3.80 -11.03 7.89
N VAL A 7 2.71 -10.28 8.06
CA VAL A 7 1.45 -10.49 7.32
C VAL A 7 1.00 -9.19 6.69
N TYR A 8 1.30 -9.04 5.40
CA TYR A 8 0.98 -7.85 4.63
C TYR A 8 -0.30 -8.06 3.80
N LEU A 9 -1.40 -7.43 4.24
CA LEU A 9 -2.66 -7.37 3.48
C LEU A 9 -2.58 -6.33 2.36
N VAL A 10 -2.86 -6.75 1.12
CA VAL A 10 -3.20 -5.86 0.01
C VAL A 10 -4.69 -5.98 -0.27
N THR A 11 -5.41 -4.85 -0.28
CA THR A 11 -6.86 -4.86 -0.49
C THR A 11 -7.24 -5.03 -1.96
N ASP A 12 -8.41 -5.62 -2.20
CA ASP A 12 -9.09 -5.58 -3.49
C ASP A 12 -10.58 -5.30 -3.23
N SER A 13 -11.07 -4.18 -3.77
CA SER A 13 -12.46 -3.72 -3.61
C SER A 13 -13.40 -4.23 -4.69
N THR A 14 -12.92 -5.05 -5.64
CA THR A 14 -13.75 -5.59 -6.71
C THR A 14 -14.83 -6.53 -6.14
N PRO A 15 -16.02 -6.58 -6.76
CA PRO A 15 -17.09 -7.48 -6.31
C PRO A 15 -16.69 -8.96 -6.25
N ALA A 16 -15.72 -9.38 -7.08
CA ALA A 16 -15.22 -10.76 -7.12
C ALA A 16 -14.52 -11.16 -5.82
N ILE A 17 -13.79 -10.23 -5.19
CA ILE A 17 -13.06 -10.48 -3.93
C ILE A 17 -13.88 -10.01 -2.74
N LEU A 18 -14.41 -8.79 -2.79
CA LEU A 18 -15.07 -8.16 -1.65
C LEU A 18 -16.50 -8.68 -1.43
N GLY A 19 -17.21 -9.04 -2.50
CA GLY A 19 -18.62 -9.40 -2.46
C GLY A 19 -19.47 -8.24 -1.94
N ALA A 20 -20.37 -8.52 -0.99
CA ALA A 20 -21.25 -7.53 -0.37
C ALA A 20 -20.70 -6.93 0.95
N ARG A 21 -19.45 -7.25 1.31
CA ARG A 21 -18.84 -6.79 2.58
C ARG A 21 -18.33 -5.36 2.43
N SER A 22 -18.24 -4.61 3.52
CA SER A 22 -17.50 -3.35 3.50
C SER A 22 -16.00 -3.62 3.55
N LEU A 23 -15.21 -2.80 2.85
CA LEU A 23 -13.76 -2.95 2.85
C LEU A 23 -13.18 -2.72 4.25
N ALA A 24 -13.70 -1.74 4.99
CA ALA A 24 -13.31 -1.48 6.37
C ALA A 24 -13.56 -2.68 7.29
N HIS A 25 -14.68 -3.40 7.12
CA HIS A 25 -14.96 -4.61 7.90
C HIS A 25 -13.96 -5.73 7.59
N VAL A 26 -13.62 -5.94 6.32
CA VAL A 26 -12.62 -6.94 5.92
C VAL A 26 -11.24 -6.58 6.50
N VAL A 27 -10.83 -5.32 6.41
CA VAL A 27 -9.57 -4.85 6.98
C VAL A 27 -9.55 -5.03 8.50
N GLU A 28 -10.61 -4.67 9.22
CA GLU A 28 -10.68 -4.89 10.67
C GLU A 28 -10.58 -6.39 11.03
N ALA A 29 -11.27 -7.26 10.28
CA ALA A 29 -11.19 -8.69 10.49
C ALA A 29 -9.77 -9.23 10.25
N SER A 30 -9.08 -8.77 9.19
CA SER A 30 -7.69 -9.14 8.91
C SER A 30 -6.72 -8.66 9.99
N LEU A 31 -6.92 -7.45 10.54
CA LEU A 31 -6.12 -6.92 11.65
C LEU A 31 -6.31 -7.77 12.92
N ARG A 32 -7.55 -8.18 13.23
CA ARG A 32 -7.83 -9.13 14.32
C ARG A 32 -7.18 -10.51 14.09
N GLY A 33 -7.01 -10.90 12.83
CA GLY A 33 -6.31 -12.11 12.42
C GLY A 33 -4.78 -12.00 12.43
N GLY A 34 -4.21 -10.82 12.71
CA GLY A 34 -2.77 -10.62 12.81
C GLY A 34 -2.10 -9.97 11.60
N ALA A 35 -2.85 -9.34 10.69
CA ALA A 35 -2.24 -8.50 9.65
C ALA A 35 -1.42 -7.37 10.29
N SER A 36 -0.16 -7.23 9.86
CA SER A 36 0.84 -6.32 10.42
C SER A 36 1.11 -5.09 9.53
N VAL A 37 0.65 -5.13 8.27
CA VAL A 37 0.60 -3.99 7.34
C VAL A 37 -0.67 -4.09 6.50
N VAL A 38 -1.28 -2.95 6.17
CA VAL A 38 -2.38 -2.86 5.22
C VAL A 38 -2.00 -1.93 4.07
N GLN A 39 -2.17 -2.38 2.83
CA GLN A 39 -2.07 -1.56 1.63
C GLN A 39 -3.43 -1.42 0.99
N TYR A 40 -3.88 -0.18 0.86
CA TYR A 40 -5.09 0.13 0.10
C TYR A 40 -4.75 0.29 -1.38
N ARG A 41 -5.29 -0.60 -2.22
CA ARG A 41 -5.15 -0.61 -3.67
C ARG A 41 -6.49 -0.31 -4.33
N ASP A 42 -6.54 0.84 -5.01
CA ASP A 42 -7.66 1.26 -5.84
C ASP A 42 -7.15 2.12 -7.00
N LYS A 43 -7.02 1.48 -8.17
CA LYS A 43 -6.42 2.08 -9.38
C LYS A 43 -7.41 2.93 -10.18
N SER A 44 -8.72 2.68 -10.06
CA SER A 44 -9.73 3.24 -10.95
C SER A 44 -10.75 4.14 -10.26
N GLY A 45 -10.77 4.17 -8.92
CA GLY A 45 -11.66 5.01 -8.15
C GLY A 45 -11.41 6.50 -8.34
N ALA A 46 -12.50 7.27 -8.38
CA ALA A 46 -12.45 8.73 -8.35
C ALA A 46 -11.69 9.21 -7.11
N HIS A 47 -10.82 10.22 -7.28
CA HIS A 47 -9.90 10.68 -6.23
C HIS A 47 -10.59 10.91 -4.88
N GLU A 48 -11.68 11.67 -4.83
CA GLU A 48 -12.42 11.94 -3.59
C GLU A 48 -12.98 10.68 -2.92
N ALA A 49 -13.42 9.71 -3.71
CA ALA A 49 -13.92 8.43 -3.20
C ALA A 49 -12.78 7.59 -2.60
N VAL A 50 -11.64 7.57 -3.27
CA VAL A 50 -10.43 6.87 -2.80
C VAL A 50 -9.92 7.52 -1.52
N VAL A 51 -9.84 8.85 -1.44
CA VAL A 51 -9.44 9.56 -0.22
C VAL A 51 -10.39 9.26 0.94
N ARG A 52 -11.71 9.27 0.69
CA ARG A 52 -12.71 8.95 1.73
C ARG A 52 -12.50 7.54 2.27
N THR A 53 -12.36 6.55 1.40
CA THR A 53 -12.08 5.16 1.79
C THR A 53 -10.76 5.05 2.53
N ALA A 54 -9.70 5.69 2.04
CA ALA A 54 -8.39 5.68 2.69
C ALA A 54 -8.43 6.26 4.10
N ARG A 55 -9.17 7.36 4.33
CA ARG A 55 -9.39 7.92 5.68
C ARG A 55 -10.12 6.95 6.61
N GLU A 56 -11.14 6.26 6.10
CA GLU A 56 -11.86 5.23 6.85
C GLU A 56 -10.93 4.07 7.24
N LEU A 57 -10.16 3.55 6.29
CA LEU A 57 -9.19 2.49 6.54
C LEU A 57 -8.10 2.94 7.52
N HIS A 58 -7.62 4.18 7.41
CA HIS A 58 -6.60 4.71 8.30
C HIS A 58 -7.08 4.83 9.74
N ALA A 59 -8.33 5.24 9.93
CA ALA A 59 -8.95 5.26 11.26
C ALA A 59 -9.05 3.84 11.86
N VAL A 60 -9.33 2.83 11.03
CA VAL A 60 -9.32 1.42 11.46
C VAL A 60 -7.91 0.98 11.83
N THR A 61 -6.93 1.11 10.93
CA THR A 61 -5.57 0.59 11.16
C THR A 61 -4.87 1.27 12.34
N ARG A 62 -5.11 2.58 12.57
CA ARG A 62 -4.59 3.29 13.74
C ARG A 62 -5.03 2.71 15.08
N ARG A 63 -6.25 2.17 15.16
CA ARG A 63 -6.75 1.52 16.40
C ARG A 63 -5.95 0.26 16.76
N PHE A 64 -5.27 -0.33 15.78
CA PHE A 64 -4.43 -1.52 15.94
C PHE A 64 -2.93 -1.18 15.94
N GLY A 65 -2.55 0.09 15.74
CA GLY A 65 -1.14 0.49 15.61
C GLY A 65 -0.46 -0.04 14.34
N VAL A 66 -1.24 -0.41 13.33
CA VAL A 66 -0.76 -0.99 12.06
C VAL A 66 -0.67 0.10 10.99
N PRO A 67 0.42 0.19 10.20
CA PRO A 67 0.55 1.20 9.15
C PRO A 67 -0.42 0.96 8.00
N LEU A 68 -0.98 2.06 7.48
CA LEU A 68 -1.67 2.07 6.19
C LEU A 68 -0.74 2.63 5.10
N LEU A 69 -0.58 1.85 4.03
CA LEU A 69 0.13 2.26 2.81
C LEU A 69 -0.86 2.43 1.65
N ILE A 70 -0.67 3.45 0.82
CA ILE A 70 -1.48 3.66 -0.38
C ILE A 70 -0.73 3.14 -1.60
N ASN A 71 -1.39 2.34 -2.42
CA ASN A 71 -0.81 1.85 -3.66
C ASN A 71 -0.86 2.94 -4.75
N ASP A 72 0.29 3.20 -5.39
CA ASP A 72 0.56 4.07 -6.54
C ASP A 72 0.29 5.58 -6.31
N ARG A 73 -0.75 5.91 -5.56
CA ARG A 73 -1.33 7.26 -5.41
C ARG A 73 -0.69 8.05 -4.28
N VAL A 74 0.48 8.64 -4.56
CA VAL A 74 1.22 9.50 -3.62
C VAL A 74 0.40 10.73 -3.18
N ASP A 75 -0.41 11.28 -4.09
CA ASP A 75 -1.35 12.37 -3.83
C ASP A 75 -2.33 12.03 -2.70
N VAL A 76 -2.94 10.84 -2.77
CA VAL A 76 -3.87 10.34 -1.76
C VAL A 76 -3.16 10.12 -0.43
N ALA A 77 -1.96 9.56 -0.43
CA ALA A 77 -1.20 9.33 0.80
C ALA A 77 -0.87 10.65 1.52
N LEU A 78 -0.52 11.70 0.77
CA LEU A 78 -0.29 13.04 1.31
C LEU A 78 -1.57 13.64 1.90
N GLU A 79 -2.69 13.57 1.17
CA GLU A 79 -3.94 14.15 1.64
C GLU A 79 -4.51 13.44 2.88
N VAL A 80 -4.37 12.11 2.93
CA VAL A 80 -4.81 11.30 4.08
C VAL A 80 -3.84 11.45 5.26
N GLY A 81 -2.56 11.68 4.98
CA GLY A 81 -1.51 11.75 5.99
C GLY A 81 -1.15 10.39 6.59
N CYS A 82 -1.36 9.29 5.85
CA CYS A 82 -1.06 7.92 6.28
C CYS A 82 0.44 7.60 6.27
N GLU A 83 0.82 6.38 6.63
CA GLU A 83 2.20 6.04 6.98
C GLU A 83 3.14 5.92 5.77
N GLY A 84 2.60 5.73 4.56
CA GLY A 84 3.42 5.66 3.36
C GLY A 84 2.71 5.19 2.10
N VAL A 85 3.50 4.75 1.13
CA VAL A 85 3.04 4.25 -0.17
C VAL A 85 3.76 2.98 -0.60
N HIS A 86 3.15 2.29 -1.55
CA HIS A 86 3.82 1.32 -2.39
C HIS A 86 3.70 1.78 -3.85
N ILE A 87 4.79 1.77 -4.61
CA ILE A 87 4.83 2.23 -6.00
C ILE A 87 5.38 1.14 -6.92
N GLY A 88 4.78 1.02 -8.10
CA GLY A 88 5.27 0.23 -9.23
C GLY A 88 6.25 0.98 -10.11
N GLN A 89 6.70 0.31 -11.17
CA GLN A 89 7.69 0.86 -12.11
C GLN A 89 7.11 1.92 -13.06
N ASP A 90 5.80 1.86 -13.33
CA ASP A 90 5.11 2.78 -14.24
C ASP A 90 4.48 3.98 -13.50
N ASP A 91 4.67 4.07 -12.18
CA ASP A 91 4.10 5.12 -11.34
C ASP A 91 5.05 6.32 -11.20
N VAL A 92 4.80 7.18 -10.21
CA VAL A 92 5.73 8.26 -9.85
C VAL A 92 7.08 7.67 -9.44
N ALA A 93 8.16 8.17 -10.04
CA ALA A 93 9.53 7.77 -9.69
C ALA A 93 9.80 7.91 -8.18
N PHE A 94 10.56 6.96 -7.62
CA PHE A 94 10.85 6.88 -6.19
C PHE A 94 11.37 8.20 -5.61
N GLU A 95 12.31 8.86 -6.29
CA GLU A 95 12.95 10.09 -5.83
C GLU A 95 11.93 11.23 -5.72
N GLN A 96 10.95 11.26 -6.62
CA GLN A 96 9.88 12.23 -6.60
C GLN A 96 8.90 11.93 -5.45
N ALA A 97 8.51 10.67 -5.26
CA ALA A 97 7.69 10.26 -4.13
C ALA A 97 8.37 10.58 -2.79
N ARG A 98 9.68 10.32 -2.67
CA ARG A 98 10.48 10.64 -1.49
C ARG A 98 10.56 12.15 -1.22
N LYS A 99 10.74 12.98 -2.25
CA LYS A 99 10.70 14.45 -2.11
C LYS A 99 9.35 14.95 -1.61
N MET A 100 8.26 14.36 -2.11
CA MET A 100 6.91 14.75 -1.76
C MET A 100 6.53 14.32 -0.33
N LEU A 101 6.83 13.07 0.05
CA LEU A 101 6.44 12.47 1.32
C LEU A 101 7.39 12.82 2.48
N GLY A 102 8.62 13.21 2.16
CA GLY A 102 9.68 13.46 3.12
C GLY A 102 10.35 12.17 3.64
N PRO A 103 11.33 12.31 4.55
CA PRO A 103 12.19 11.21 4.97
C PRO A 103 11.53 10.22 5.94
N GLY A 104 10.40 10.59 6.57
CA GLY A 104 9.78 9.80 7.63
C GLY A 104 8.67 8.83 7.18
N LYS A 105 8.26 8.88 5.91
CA LYS A 105 7.20 8.03 5.36
C LYS A 105 7.79 6.76 4.76
N ILE A 106 7.04 5.66 4.83
CA ILE A 106 7.42 4.38 4.25
C ILE A 106 7.20 4.44 2.73
N ILE A 107 8.16 3.98 1.94
CA ILE A 107 8.03 3.83 0.49
C ILE A 107 8.52 2.43 0.11
N GLY A 108 7.57 1.58 -0.28
CA GLY A 108 7.85 0.31 -0.92
C GLY A 108 7.89 0.41 -2.43
N VAL A 109 8.72 -0.41 -3.08
CA VAL A 109 8.86 -0.44 -4.53
C VAL A 109 8.65 -1.86 -5.05
N THR A 110 7.84 -2.03 -6.10
CA THR A 110 7.78 -3.31 -6.82
C THR A 110 9.06 -3.52 -7.63
N ALA A 111 9.65 -4.71 -7.57
CA ALA A 111 10.79 -5.09 -8.41
C ALA A 111 10.55 -6.48 -9.05
N SER A 112 10.75 -6.56 -10.36
CA SER A 112 10.59 -7.79 -11.16
C SER A 112 11.92 -8.34 -11.70
N SER A 113 13.02 -7.62 -11.47
CA SER A 113 14.37 -8.04 -11.83
C SER A 113 15.37 -7.71 -10.71
N ALA A 114 16.53 -8.39 -10.72
CA ALA A 114 17.61 -8.11 -9.77
C ALA A 114 18.10 -6.65 -9.91
N ASP A 115 18.18 -6.14 -11.14
CA ASP A 115 18.62 -4.77 -11.41
C ASP A 115 17.63 -3.74 -10.85
N GLU A 116 16.33 -3.96 -10.99
CA GLU A 116 15.30 -3.10 -10.37
C GLU A 116 15.40 -3.14 -8.84
N ALA A 117 15.58 -4.31 -8.25
CA ALA A 117 15.71 -4.48 -6.80
C ALA A 117 16.94 -3.74 -6.26
N ILE A 118 18.10 -3.87 -6.92
CA ILE A 118 19.34 -3.18 -6.53
C ILE A 118 19.15 -1.67 -6.62
N LYS A 119 18.61 -1.16 -7.73
CA LYS A 119 18.35 0.28 -7.91
C LYS A 119 17.42 0.84 -6.84
N ALA A 120 16.34 0.13 -6.51
CA ALA A 120 15.40 0.56 -5.49
C ALA A 120 16.04 0.59 -4.09
N CYS A 121 16.89 -0.40 -3.76
CA CYS A 121 17.67 -0.40 -2.52
C CYS A 121 18.65 0.77 -2.47
N GLU A 122 19.40 1.03 -3.55
CA GLU A 122 20.36 2.14 -3.65
C GLU A 122 19.67 3.51 -3.54
N ALA A 123 18.46 3.65 -4.09
CA ALA A 123 17.65 4.85 -3.96
C ALA A 123 17.13 5.07 -2.53
N GLY A 124 17.05 4.01 -1.71
CA GLY A 124 16.60 4.06 -0.32
C GLY A 124 15.14 3.65 -0.11
N ALA A 125 14.63 2.72 -0.92
CA ALA A 125 13.34 2.08 -0.66
C ALA A 125 13.33 1.38 0.70
N ASP A 126 12.23 1.50 1.43
CA ASP A 126 12.09 0.91 2.78
C ASP A 126 11.85 -0.60 2.73
N TYR A 127 11.25 -1.09 1.64
CA TYR A 127 11.09 -2.51 1.33
C TYR A 127 10.83 -2.73 -0.17
N LEU A 128 10.96 -3.98 -0.61
CA LEU A 128 10.68 -4.39 -1.98
C LEU A 128 9.49 -5.35 -2.04
N GLY A 129 8.56 -5.10 -2.96
CA GLY A 129 7.57 -6.08 -3.41
C GLY A 129 8.16 -6.83 -4.59
N LEU A 130 8.67 -8.04 -4.37
CA LEU A 130 9.13 -8.87 -5.48
C LEU A 130 7.91 -9.39 -6.23
N GLY A 131 7.95 -9.34 -7.57
CA GLY A 131 6.83 -9.65 -8.45
C GLY A 131 6.16 -11.02 -8.23
N THR A 132 5.26 -11.40 -9.12
CA THR A 132 4.44 -12.61 -8.96
C THR A 132 5.27 -13.88 -8.76
N VAL A 133 5.28 -14.43 -7.55
CA VAL A 133 5.90 -15.73 -7.23
C VAL A 133 5.14 -16.88 -7.90
N PHE A 134 3.82 -16.74 -7.97
CA PHE A 134 2.91 -17.63 -8.70
C PHE A 134 2.06 -16.78 -9.63
N ALA A 135 1.66 -17.32 -10.78
CA ALA A 135 0.72 -16.64 -11.67
C ALA A 135 -0.57 -16.32 -10.91
N THR A 136 -0.95 -15.04 -10.88
CA THR A 136 -2.23 -14.62 -10.28
C THR A 136 -3.02 -13.80 -11.29
N PRO A 137 -4.35 -13.97 -11.35
CA PRO A 137 -5.22 -13.11 -12.16
C PRO A 137 -5.38 -11.69 -11.57
N THR A 138 -4.86 -11.45 -10.36
CA THR A 138 -5.03 -10.20 -9.60
C THR A 138 -3.96 -9.15 -9.92
N SER A 139 -2.94 -9.51 -10.71
CA SER A 139 -1.81 -8.65 -11.07
C SER A 139 -1.98 -7.83 -12.36
N ALA A 140 -3.19 -7.77 -12.94
CA ALA A 140 -3.48 -6.88 -14.06
C ALA A 140 -3.62 -5.41 -13.63
#